data_AF-A0A366VYS2-F1
#
_entry.id   AF-A0A366VYS2-F1
#
_cell.length_a   1.000
_cell.length_b   1.000
_cell.length_c   1.000
_cell.angle_alpha   90.00
_cell.angle_beta   90.00
_cell.angle_gamma   90.00
#
_symmetry.space_group_name_H-M   'P 1'
#
loop_
_entity.id
_entity.type
_entity.pdbx_description
1 polymer ?
#
loop_
_entity_poly.entity_id
_entity_poly.type
_entity_poly.pdbx_seq_one_letter_code
_entity_poly.pdbx_strand_id
1 'polypeptide(L)'
;MARRTSEQVMVIFDHIWDCFDAARAAQKHMYDDATYKLREELLISHEEMREAVTSKKISASEALHGVRSAWSSCHSLYVECKHSESAAAEQFLSQYQKITGRNYFDDQKDIRAM
;
A
#
# COMPACT_ATOMS: atom_id res chain seq x y z
N MET A 1 5.56 9.68 -24.76
CA MET A 1 5.68 8.72 -23.64
C MET A 1 5.76 7.32 -24.23
N ALA A 2 6.82 6.56 -23.97
CA ALA A 2 6.89 5.15 -24.36
C ALA A 2 5.83 4.36 -23.55
N ARG A 3 5.03 3.51 -24.21
CA ARG A 3 4.08 2.63 -23.52
C ARG A 3 4.86 1.55 -22.76
N ARG A 4 4.56 1.38 -21.46
CA ARG A 4 5.10 0.28 -20.64
C ARG A 4 4.55 -1.06 -21.12
N THR A 5 5.36 -2.11 -21.06
CA THR A 5 4.89 -3.48 -21.31
C THR A 5 4.04 -3.98 -20.14
N SER A 6 3.19 -5.00 -20.36
CA SER A 6 2.38 -5.59 -19.29
C SER A 6 3.24 -6.14 -18.14
N GLU A 7 4.42 -6.67 -18.45
CA GLU A 7 5.39 -7.14 -17.46
C GLU A 7 5.95 -6.00 -16.60
N GLN A 8 6.32 -4.87 -17.22
CA GLN A 8 6.77 -3.68 -16.49
C GLN A 8 5.66 -3.12 -15.58
N VAL A 9 4.40 -3.16 -16.02
CA VAL A 9 3.25 -2.75 -15.20
C VAL A 9 3.10 -3.67 -13.98
N MET A 10 3.28 -4.99 -14.14
CA MET A 10 3.19 -5.93 -13.03
C MET A 10 4.33 -5.79 -12.02
N VAL A 11 5.55 -5.49 -12.47
CA VAL A 11 6.67 -5.18 -11.55
C VAL A 11 6.38 -3.94 -10.70
N ILE A 12 5.82 -2.89 -11.31
CA ILE A 12 5.41 -1.68 -10.58
C ILE A 12 4.27 -2.01 -9.60
N PHE A 13 3.29 -2.80 -10.03
CA PHE A 13 2.20 -3.24 -9.17
C PHE A 13 2.73 -3.99 -7.94
N ASP A 14 3.61 -4.98 -8.13
CA ASP A 14 4.18 -5.77 -7.05
C ASP A 14 4.95 -4.89 -6.06
N HIS A 15 5.75 -3.96 -6.55
CA HIS A 15 6.46 -3.02 -5.70
C HIS A 15 5.52 -2.16 -4.85
N ILE A 16 4.46 -1.59 -5.46
CA ILE A 16 3.49 -0.77 -4.72
C ILE A 16 2.69 -1.63 -3.73
N TRP A 17 2.40 -2.88 -4.10
CA TRP A 17 1.72 -3.83 -3.22
C TRP A 17 2.55 -4.13 -1.97
N ASP A 18 3.85 -4.41 -2.13
CA ASP A 18 4.75 -4.66 -1.00
C ASP A 18 4.79 -3.47 -0.04
N CYS A 19 4.87 -2.25 -0.57
CA CYS A 19 4.79 -1.02 0.23
C CYS A 19 3.44 -0.91 0.94
N PHE A 20 2.34 -1.11 0.22
CA PHE A 20 0.99 -1.09 0.78
C PHE A 20 0.82 -2.11 1.91
N ASP A 21 1.25 -3.35 1.71
CA ASP A 21 1.10 -4.41 2.70
C ASP A 21 1.89 -4.11 3.97
N ALA A 22 3.12 -3.62 3.83
CA ALA A 22 3.94 -3.18 4.95
C ALA A 22 3.35 -1.96 5.69
N ALA A 23 2.86 -0.96 4.96
CA ALA A 23 2.19 0.19 5.57
C ALA A 23 0.92 -0.22 6.31
N ARG A 24 0.11 -1.11 5.73
CA ARG A 24 -1.07 -1.67 6.39
C ARG A 24 -0.72 -2.38 7.69
N ALA A 25 0.30 -3.23 7.68
CA ALA A 25 0.77 -3.90 8.89
C ALA A 25 1.25 -2.90 9.96
N ALA A 26 1.96 -1.85 9.55
CA ALA A 26 2.42 -0.78 10.45
C ALA A 26 1.25 0.07 11.02
N GLN A 27 0.14 0.20 10.28
CA GLN A 27 -1.04 0.99 10.68
C GLN A 27 -1.87 0.34 11.77
N LYS A 28 -1.62 -0.91 12.15
CA LYS A 28 -2.35 -1.59 13.22
C LYS A 28 -2.46 -0.74 14.49
N HIS A 29 -1.40 0.00 14.83
CA HIS A 29 -1.35 0.84 16.03
C HIS A 29 -2.13 2.17 15.93
N MET A 30 -2.62 2.50 14.74
CA MET A 30 -3.36 3.73 14.45
C MET A 30 -4.87 3.51 14.48
N TYR A 31 -5.30 2.27 14.73
CA TYR A 31 -6.68 1.85 14.81
C TYR A 31 -6.95 1.18 16.15
N ASP A 32 -8.19 1.23 16.60
CA ASP A 32 -8.68 0.25 17.57
C ASP A 32 -8.79 -1.14 16.91
N ASP A 33 -8.77 -2.19 17.73
CA ASP A 33 -8.77 -3.58 17.26
C ASP A 33 -10.00 -3.94 16.41
N ALA A 34 -11.17 -3.35 16.69
CA ALA A 34 -12.40 -3.64 15.94
C ALA A 34 -12.36 -3.01 14.54
N THR A 35 -11.94 -1.75 14.46
CA THR A 35 -11.74 -1.04 13.18
C THR A 35 -10.66 -1.71 12.33
N TYR A 36 -9.56 -2.14 12.96
CA TYR A 36 -8.49 -2.85 12.25
C TYR A 36 -8.97 -4.19 11.68
N LYS A 37 -9.70 -4.98 12.48
CA LYS A 37 -10.23 -6.27 12.04
C LYS A 37 -11.20 -6.14 10.85
N LEU A 38 -12.10 -5.16 10.88
CA LEU A 38 -13.00 -4.90 9.76
C LEU A 38 -12.26 -4.54 8.47
N ARG A 39 -11.13 -3.81 8.58
CA ARG A 39 -10.30 -3.49 7.42
C ARG A 39 -9.57 -4.71 6.86
N GLU A 40 -9.11 -5.61 7.73
CA GLU A 40 -8.44 -6.85 7.30
C GLU A 40 -9.40 -7.82 6.59
N GLU A 41 -10.65 -7.92 7.03
CA GLU A 41 -11.65 -8.85 6.47
C GLU A 41 -12.14 -8.46 5.07
N LEU A 42 -12.01 -7.19 4.69
CA LEU A 42 -12.48 -6.66 3.40
C LEU A 42 -11.42 -6.66 2.29
N LEU A 43 -10.22 -7.19 2.56
CA LEU A 43 -9.08 -7.09 1.64
C LEU A 43 -8.89 -8.34 0.80
N ILE A 44 -8.75 -8.11 -0.50
CA ILE A 44 -8.30 -9.11 -1.48
C ILE A 44 -6.79 -9.30 -1.26
N SER A 45 -6.33 -10.55 -1.24
CA SER A 45 -4.92 -10.89 -1.12
C SER A 45 -4.12 -10.52 -2.38
N HIS A 46 -2.79 -10.43 -2.24
CA HIS A 46 -1.89 -10.20 -3.39
C HIS A 46 -2.09 -11.25 -4.47
N GLU A 47 -2.19 -12.51 -4.06
CA GLU A 47 -2.35 -13.66 -4.95
C GLU A 47 -3.67 -13.59 -5.71
N GLU A 48 -4.79 -13.32 -5.02
CA GLU A 48 -6.10 -13.16 -5.67
C GLU A 48 -6.12 -11.99 -6.67
N MET A 49 -5.46 -10.87 -6.34
CA MET A 49 -5.36 -9.73 -7.26
C MET A 49 -4.48 -10.09 -8.48
N ARG A 50 -3.36 -10.79 -8.28
CA ARG A 50 -2.52 -11.30 -9.39
C ARG A 50 -3.26 -12.31 -10.24
N GLU A 51 -4.03 -13.21 -9.65
CA GLU A 51 -4.88 -14.16 -10.38
C GLU A 51 -5.93 -13.40 -11.21
N ALA A 52 -6.56 -12.37 -10.65
CA ALA A 52 -7.53 -11.54 -11.37
C ALA A 52 -6.91 -10.86 -12.61
N VAL A 53 -5.67 -10.38 -12.52
CA VAL A 53 -4.95 -9.80 -13.67
C VAL A 53 -4.56 -10.87 -14.70
N THR A 54 -3.97 -11.97 -14.25
CA THR A 54 -3.48 -13.04 -15.14
C THR A 54 -4.61 -13.78 -15.86
N SER A 55 -5.74 -13.98 -15.17
CA SER A 55 -6.98 -14.52 -15.75
C SER A 55 -7.76 -13.48 -16.59
N LYS A 56 -7.25 -12.25 -16.72
CA LYS A 56 -7.86 -11.14 -17.47
C LYS A 56 -9.25 -10.74 -16.97
N LYS A 57 -9.60 -11.04 -15.72
CA LYS A 57 -10.80 -10.53 -15.06
C LYS A 57 -10.72 -9.02 -14.83
N ILE A 58 -9.50 -8.52 -14.63
CA ILE A 58 -9.17 -7.09 -14.60
C ILE A 58 -7.90 -6.85 -15.44
N SER A 59 -7.72 -5.63 -15.94
CA SER A 59 -6.48 -5.24 -16.60
C SER A 59 -5.36 -4.93 -15.60
N ALA A 60 -4.10 -5.10 -16.03
CA ALA A 60 -2.94 -4.73 -15.21
C ALA A 60 -2.94 -3.24 -14.83
N SER A 61 -3.50 -2.38 -15.69
CA SER A 61 -3.66 -0.94 -15.40
C SER A 61 -4.70 -0.68 -14.31
N GLU A 62 -5.81 -1.41 -14.29
CA GLU A 62 -6.83 -1.31 -13.23
C GLU A 62 -6.28 -1.79 -11.89
N ALA A 63 -5.56 -2.92 -11.87
CA ALA A 63 -4.90 -3.41 -10.67
C ALA A 63 -3.87 -2.41 -10.13
N LEU A 64 -3.05 -1.84 -11.01
CA LEU A 64 -2.08 -0.80 -10.67
C LEU A 64 -2.77 0.45 -10.10
N HIS A 65 -3.89 0.87 -10.68
CA HIS A 65 -4.67 1.99 -10.16
C HIS A 65 -5.25 1.68 -8.78
N GLY A 66 -5.80 0.48 -8.59
CA GLY A 66 -6.35 0.01 -7.32
C GLY A 66 -5.32 0.04 -6.19
N VAL A 67 -4.15 -0.56 -6.41
CA VAL A 67 -3.10 -0.61 -5.37
C VAL A 67 -2.53 0.78 -5.06
N ARG A 68 -2.41 1.67 -6.06
CA ARG A 68 -2.01 3.08 -5.82
C ARG A 68 -3.02 3.85 -4.98
N SER A 69 -4.31 3.61 -5.21
CA SER A 69 -5.38 4.22 -4.43
C SER A 69 -5.36 3.72 -2.98
N ALA A 70 -5.15 2.42 -2.78
CA ALA A 70 -5.01 1.81 -1.46
C ALA A 70 -3.79 2.38 -0.71
N TRP A 71 -2.63 2.44 -1.38
CA TRP A 71 -1.41 3.08 -0.85
C TRP A 71 -1.62 4.55 -0.47
N SER A 72 -2.29 5.32 -1.33
CA SER A 72 -2.62 6.73 -1.05
C SER A 72 -3.54 6.86 0.17
N SER A 73 -4.47 5.92 0.34
CA SER A 73 -5.36 5.89 1.51
C SER A 73 -4.58 5.62 2.80
N CYS A 74 -3.56 4.74 2.75
CA CYS A 74 -2.65 4.57 3.88
C CYS A 74 -1.91 5.88 4.20
N HIS A 75 -1.43 6.60 3.19
CA HIS A 75 -0.75 7.87 3.39
C HIS A 75 -1.66 8.95 4.01
N SER A 76 -2.90 9.07 3.55
CA SER A 76 -3.87 10.02 4.12
C SER A 76 -4.09 9.77 5.60
N LEU A 77 -4.28 8.51 6.01
CA LEU A 77 -4.41 8.16 7.44
C LEU A 77 -3.16 8.56 8.22
N TYR A 78 -1.97 8.28 7.69
CA TYR A 78 -0.72 8.69 8.33
C TYR A 78 -0.70 10.21 8.59
N VAL A 79 -1.08 11.01 7.59
CA VAL A 79 -1.13 12.47 7.72
C VAL A 79 -2.16 12.89 8.77
N GLU A 80 -3.35 12.31 8.76
CA GLU A 80 -4.40 12.59 9.75
C GLU A 80 -3.94 12.29 11.18
N CYS A 81 -3.43 11.08 11.43
CA CYS A 81 -2.92 10.69 12.74
C CYS A 81 -1.69 11.50 13.15
N LYS A 82 -0.83 11.93 12.23
CA LYS A 82 0.31 12.80 12.57
C LYS A 82 -0.16 14.09 13.22
N HIS A 83 -1.29 14.64 12.79
CA HIS A 83 -1.85 15.88 13.30
C HIS A 83 -2.55 15.71 14.65
N SER A 84 -3.24 14.60 14.89
CA SER A 84 -3.98 14.35 16.14
C SER A 84 -3.16 13.59 17.20
N GLU A 85 -2.27 12.69 16.78
CA GLU A 85 -1.66 11.63 17.59
C GLU A 85 -0.22 11.30 17.12
N SER A 86 0.72 12.22 17.38
CA SER A 86 2.10 12.12 16.86
C SER A 86 2.83 10.83 17.27
N ALA A 87 2.56 10.27 18.45
CA ALA A 87 3.18 9.02 18.90
C ALA A 87 2.75 7.80 18.04
N ALA A 88 1.48 7.71 17.65
CA ALA A 88 1.01 6.64 16.76
C ALA A 88 1.63 6.77 15.37
N ALA A 89 1.78 8.01 14.87
CA ALA A 89 2.41 8.27 13.59
C ALA A 89 3.92 7.94 13.59
N GLU A 90 4.63 8.19 14.69
CA GLU A 90 6.04 7.80 14.87
C GLU A 90 6.19 6.27 14.96
N GLN A 91 5.30 5.60 15.69
CA GLN A 91 5.27 4.14 15.74
C GLN A 91 5.03 3.54 14.36
N PHE A 92 4.11 4.09 13.57
CA PHE A 92 3.89 3.68 12.19
C PHE A 92 5.20 3.74 11.37
N LEU A 93 5.92 4.86 11.40
CA LEU A 93 7.16 5.01 10.64
C LEU A 93 8.23 4.01 11.10
N SER A 94 8.35 3.80 12.41
CA SER A 94 9.29 2.84 12.98
C SER A 94 8.96 1.40 12.58
N GLN A 95 7.68 1.01 12.64
CA GLN A 95 7.25 -0.33 12.23
C GLN A 95 7.43 -0.56 10.74
N TYR A 96 7.09 0.43 9.89
CA TYR A 96 7.31 0.34 8.46
C TYR A 96 8.78 0.08 8.13
N GLN A 97 9.69 0.85 8.76
CA GLN A 97 11.13 0.67 8.59
C GLN A 97 11.60 -0.68 9.11
N LYS A 98 11.03 -1.17 10.21
CA LYS A 98 11.35 -2.50 10.75
C LYS A 98 10.91 -3.65 9.83
N ILE A 99 9.76 -3.51 9.16
CA ILE A 99 9.21 -4.51 8.25
C ILE A 99 9.99 -4.54 6.92
N THR A 100 10.26 -3.36 6.35
CA THR A 100 10.79 -3.25 4.98
C THR A 100 12.29 -2.99 4.91
N GLY A 101 12.90 -2.47 5.98
CA GLY A 101 14.24 -1.88 5.96
C GLY A 101 14.33 -0.54 5.20
N ARG A 102 13.21 -0.02 4.67
CA ARG A 102 13.16 1.17 3.82
C ARG A 102 12.57 2.38 4.55
N ASN A 103 12.82 3.57 4.00
CA ASN A 103 12.18 4.80 4.46
C ASN A 103 10.82 4.98 3.78
N TYR A 104 9.77 5.19 4.58
CA TYR A 104 8.40 5.37 4.08
C TYR A 104 8.23 6.55 3.12
N PHE A 105 8.91 7.68 3.37
CA PHE A 105 8.77 8.88 2.54
C PHE A 105 9.52 8.78 1.22
N ASP A 106 10.62 8.03 1.18
CA ASP A 106 11.32 7.72 -0.07
C ASP A 106 10.42 6.84 -0.96
N ASP A 107 9.86 5.76 -0.40
CA ASP A 107 8.90 4.91 -1.11
C ASP A 107 7.67 5.71 -1.58
N GLN A 108 7.14 6.61 -0.75
CA GLN A 108 6.03 7.49 -1.13
C GLN A 108 6.36 8.41 -2.31
N LYS A 109 7.59 8.94 -2.35
CA LYS A 109 8.06 9.80 -3.43
C LYS A 109 8.24 9.00 -4.72
N ASP A 110 8.86 7.83 -4.63
CA ASP A 110 9.13 6.96 -5.77
C ASP A 110 7.83 6.49 -6.42
N ILE A 111 6.86 6.04 -5.62
CA ILE A 111 5.55 5.59 -6.11
C ILE A 111 4.78 6.70 -6.81
N ARG A 112 4.87 7.95 -6.32
CA ARG A 112 4.24 9.12 -6.97
C ARG A 112 4.90 9.50 -8.30
N ALA A 113 6.18 9.15 -8.50
CA ALA A 113 6.93 9.43 -9.72
C ALA A 113 6.74 8.36 -10.81
N MET A 114 6.30 7.15 -10.45
CA MET A 114 6.02 6.05 -11.38
C MET A 114 4.75 6.29 -12.21
#